data_AF-A0A257MXA9-F1
#
_entry.id   AF-A0A257MXA9-F1
#
_cell.length_a   1.000
_cell.length_b   1.000
_cell.length_c   1.000
_cell.angle_alpha   90.00
_cell.angle_beta   90.00
_cell.angle_gamma   90.00
#
_symmetry.space_group_name_H-M   'P 1'
#
loop_
_entity.id
_entity.type
_entity.pdbx_description
1 polymer ?
#
loop_
_entity_poly.entity_id
_entity_poly.type
_entity_poly.pdbx_seq_one_letter_code
_entity_poly.pdbx_strand_id
1 'polypeptide(L)'
;MSICLWFVTEPHISVINAGDGQHAHPTQAMLDMFTIRQIKKDFSNLRVAIIGDILHSRVARSQIQALNTLEAAEIRVIAPKTLLPSHVESLGVNVSHNLTAGLKDIDVIIMLRLQKERMSSALLPSESEYFKCFGLTEDKLKIAKPDAIVMHPGPINRGVEIDSKVADGPQSVILKQVSNGIAIRMAIMAMAMQKQGVM
;
A
#
# COMPACT_ATOMS: atom_id res chain seq x y z
N MET A 1 6.64 8.74 -15.87
CA MET A 1 7.09 9.61 -14.76
C MET A 1 5.89 10.36 -14.13
N SER A 2 4.72 9.74 -14.01
CA SER A 2 3.46 10.42 -13.60
C SER A 2 2.92 10.02 -12.24
N ILE A 3 3.70 9.27 -11.45
CA ILE A 3 3.32 8.89 -10.07
C ILE A 3 3.53 10.03 -9.09
N CYS A 4 4.34 11.03 -9.44
CA CYS A 4 4.67 12.11 -8.55
C CYS A 4 4.09 13.40 -9.12
N LEU A 5 3.01 13.91 -8.51
CA LEU A 5 2.52 15.26 -8.77
C LEU A 5 3.58 16.25 -8.27
N TRP A 6 4.61 16.46 -9.09
CA TRP A 6 5.43 17.65 -9.10
C TRP A 6 4.72 18.62 -10.01
N PHE A 7 4.24 19.72 -9.45
CA PHE A 7 3.88 20.87 -10.28
C PHE A 7 4.85 21.98 -9.94
N VAL A 8 5.52 22.48 -10.97
CA VAL A 8 6.25 23.74 -10.92
C VAL A 8 5.17 24.82 -10.97
N THR A 9 4.95 25.50 -9.85
CA THR A 9 3.96 26.58 -9.79
C THR A 9 4.56 27.89 -10.31
N GLU A 10 5.88 28.05 -10.13
CA GLU A 10 6.72 29.17 -10.58
C GLU A 10 8.13 28.61 -10.86
N PRO A 11 8.99 29.22 -11.71
CA PRO A 11 10.29 28.68 -12.15
C PRO A 11 11.29 28.32 -11.03
N HIS A 12 11.01 28.73 -9.79
CA HIS A 12 11.87 28.55 -8.62
C HIS A 12 11.19 27.81 -7.46
N ILE A 13 9.95 27.34 -7.64
CA ILE A 13 9.16 26.69 -6.59
C ILE A 13 8.73 25.30 -7.07
N SER A 14 9.28 24.29 -6.40
CA SER A 14 8.89 22.89 -6.56
C SER A 14 7.92 22.50 -5.44
N VAL A 15 6.72 22.03 -5.79
CA VAL A 15 5.75 21.49 -4.82
C VAL A 15 5.84 19.98 -4.75
N ILE A 16 6.04 19.43 -3.55
CA ILE A 16 6.02 17.99 -3.29
C ILE A 16 4.69 17.64 -2.61
N ASN A 17 3.88 16.82 -3.28
CA ASN A 17 2.65 16.30 -2.66
C ASN A 17 2.98 15.30 -1.53
N ALA A 18 2.81 15.74 -0.28
CA ALA A 18 2.94 14.90 0.92
C ALA A 18 1.69 14.05 1.22
N GLY A 19 0.64 14.17 0.40
CA GLY A 19 -0.64 13.48 0.48
C GLY A 19 -1.80 14.46 0.32
N ASP A 20 -2.65 14.30 -0.69
CA ASP A 20 -3.78 15.22 -0.96
C ASP A 20 -5.14 14.50 -0.79
N GLY A 21 -5.81 14.78 0.33
CA GLY A 21 -7.15 14.24 0.61
C GLY A 21 -7.22 12.72 0.46
N GLN A 22 -7.97 12.25 -0.54
CA GLN A 22 -8.07 10.83 -0.90
C GLN A 22 -7.38 10.49 -2.24
N HIS A 23 -6.78 11.43 -2.95
CA HIS A 23 -6.34 11.18 -4.33
C HIS A 23 -4.99 10.49 -4.40
N ALA A 24 -3.92 11.12 -3.89
CA ALA A 24 -2.57 10.58 -4.01
C ALA A 24 -1.73 10.71 -2.73
N HIS A 25 -0.76 9.81 -2.59
CA HIS A 25 0.33 9.89 -1.62
C HIS A 25 1.63 9.37 -2.26
N PRO A 26 2.24 10.16 -3.16
CA PRO A 26 3.28 9.65 -4.06
C PRO A 26 4.57 9.26 -3.34
N THR A 27 4.94 9.99 -2.29
CA THR A 27 6.14 9.67 -1.48
C THR A 27 5.99 8.34 -0.73
N GLN A 28 4.75 7.99 -0.32
CA GLN A 28 4.46 6.69 0.29
C GLN A 28 4.53 5.56 -0.76
N ALA A 29 3.96 5.74 -1.94
CA ALA A 29 4.09 4.74 -3.00
C ALA A 29 5.57 4.52 -3.38
N MET A 30 6.37 5.58 -3.49
CA MET A 30 7.78 5.47 -3.82
C MET A 30 8.61 4.74 -2.76
N LEU A 31 8.39 5.02 -1.46
CA LEU A 31 9.10 4.29 -0.40
C LEU A 31 8.68 2.82 -0.33
N ASP A 32 7.42 2.53 -0.63
CA ASP A 32 6.91 1.16 -0.66
C ASP A 32 7.55 0.39 -1.84
N MET A 33 7.56 0.98 -3.04
CA MET A 33 8.20 0.36 -4.20
C MET A 33 9.71 0.18 -4.00
N PHE A 34 10.37 1.14 -3.37
CA PHE A 34 11.79 1.01 -3.02
C PHE A 34 12.03 -0.15 -2.05
N THR A 35 11.16 -0.30 -1.04
CA THR A 35 11.23 -1.41 -0.08
C THR A 35 11.02 -2.75 -0.78
N ILE A 36 10.01 -2.89 -1.64
CA ILE A 36 9.77 -4.10 -2.43
C ILE A 36 10.99 -4.41 -3.30
N ARG A 37 11.51 -3.43 -4.04
CA ARG A 37 12.69 -3.61 -4.91
C ARG A 37 13.92 -4.06 -4.13
N GLN A 38 14.18 -3.53 -2.94
CA GLN A 38 15.34 -3.96 -2.15
C GLN A 38 15.30 -5.45 -1.81
N ILE A 39 14.11 -6.00 -1.59
CA ILE A 39 13.91 -7.38 -1.12
C ILE A 39 13.67 -8.33 -2.29
N LYS A 40 12.70 -8.03 -3.16
CA LYS A 40 12.22 -8.88 -4.26
C LYS A 40 12.91 -8.59 -5.60
N LYS A 41 13.64 -7.47 -5.70
CA LYS A 41 14.40 -7.01 -6.89
C LYS A 41 13.51 -6.57 -8.05
N ASP A 42 12.84 -7.52 -8.66
CA ASP A 42 12.05 -7.31 -9.88
C ASP A 42 10.55 -7.40 -9.59
N PHE A 43 9.75 -6.61 -10.31
CA PHE A 43 8.30 -6.54 -10.14
C PHE A 43 7.54 -7.47 -11.09
N SER A 44 8.11 -7.81 -12.25
CA SER A 44 7.36 -8.43 -13.35
C SER A 44 6.78 -9.80 -13.05
N ASN A 45 7.23 -10.42 -11.95
CA ASN A 45 6.79 -11.74 -11.48
C ASN A 45 6.05 -11.69 -10.13
N LEU A 46 5.85 -10.49 -9.56
CA LEU A 46 5.27 -10.34 -8.23
C LEU A 46 3.74 -10.29 -8.28
N ARG A 47 3.12 -11.10 -7.41
CA ARG A 47 1.71 -10.97 -7.07
C ARG A 47 1.59 -10.18 -5.77
N VAL A 48 0.88 -9.06 -5.80
CA VAL A 48 0.75 -8.14 -4.67
C VAL A 48 -0.69 -8.08 -4.19
N ALA A 49 -0.92 -8.32 -2.90
CA ALA A 49 -2.21 -8.15 -2.27
C ALA A 49 -2.26 -6.83 -1.49
N ILE A 50 -3.31 -6.02 -1.71
CA ILE A 50 -3.60 -4.80 -0.95
C ILE A 50 -4.92 -5.05 -0.20
N ILE A 51 -4.88 -4.95 1.13
CA ILE A 51 -5.94 -5.49 2.00
C ILE A 51 -6.47 -4.38 2.92
N GLY A 52 -7.77 -4.06 2.80
CA GLY A 52 -8.48 -3.17 3.74
C GLY A 52 -9.36 -2.11 3.08
N ASP A 53 -9.38 -0.89 3.60
CA ASP A 53 -10.24 0.21 3.10
C ASP A 53 -9.72 0.79 1.78
N ILE A 54 -10.01 0.12 0.65
CA ILE A 54 -9.60 0.54 -0.69
C ILE A 54 -10.41 1.76 -1.15
N LEU A 55 -11.70 1.80 -0.80
CA LEU A 55 -12.66 2.83 -1.18
C LEU A 55 -12.14 4.24 -0.86
N HIS A 56 -11.44 4.40 0.27
CA HIS A 56 -11.01 5.71 0.74
C HIS A 56 -9.49 5.88 0.82
N SER A 57 -8.70 4.84 0.55
CA SER A 57 -7.25 4.88 0.74
C SER A 57 -6.51 5.51 -0.45
N ARG A 58 -6.03 6.75 -0.27
CA ARG A 58 -5.06 7.38 -1.19
C ARG A 58 -3.79 6.56 -1.37
N VAL A 59 -3.38 5.83 -0.33
CA VAL A 59 -2.21 4.95 -0.36
C VAL A 59 -2.47 3.78 -1.30
N ALA A 60 -3.63 3.13 -1.20
CA ALA A 60 -4.02 2.04 -2.09
C ALA A 60 -4.03 2.49 -3.56
N ARG A 61 -4.66 3.64 -3.86
CA ARG A 61 -4.69 4.20 -5.23
C ARG A 61 -3.28 4.43 -5.78
N SER A 62 -2.42 5.06 -4.97
CA SER A 62 -1.04 5.37 -5.38
C SER A 62 -0.19 4.11 -5.54
N GLN A 63 -0.40 3.10 -4.70
CA GLN A 63 0.26 1.79 -4.81
C GLN A 63 -0.17 1.04 -6.06
N ILE A 64 -1.48 0.99 -6.35
CA ILE A 64 -1.99 0.35 -7.58
C ILE A 64 -1.39 1.01 -8.81
N GLN A 65 -1.42 2.36 -8.88
CA GLN A 65 -0.81 3.09 -9.99
C GLN A 65 0.69 2.78 -10.13
N ALA A 66 1.42 2.75 -9.01
CA ALA A 66 2.85 2.45 -9.01
C ALA A 66 3.17 1.02 -9.44
N LEU A 67 2.43 0.04 -8.93
CA LEU A 67 2.60 -1.37 -9.26
C LEU A 67 2.26 -1.64 -10.73
N ASN A 68 1.19 -1.04 -11.27
CA ASN A 68 0.87 -1.13 -12.70
C ASN A 68 1.97 -0.51 -13.56
N THR A 69 2.50 0.64 -13.16
CA THR A 69 3.59 1.32 -13.90
C THR A 69 4.89 0.51 -13.88
N LEU A 70 5.11 -0.28 -12.83
CA LEU A 70 6.25 -1.18 -12.68
C LEU A 70 5.94 -2.60 -13.18
N GLU A 71 4.79 -2.79 -13.83
CA GLU A 71 4.37 -4.03 -14.48
C GLU A 71 4.34 -5.24 -13.54
N ALA A 72 3.85 -5.05 -12.31
CA ALA A 72 3.62 -6.17 -11.39
C ALA A 72 2.71 -7.24 -12.05
N ALA A 73 3.07 -8.52 -11.89
CA ALA A 73 2.38 -9.63 -12.55
C ALA A 73 0.88 -9.70 -12.21
N GLU A 74 0.55 -9.42 -10.95
CA GLU A 74 -0.83 -9.35 -10.48
C GLU A 74 -0.94 -8.36 -9.32
N ILE A 75 -2.00 -7.54 -9.34
CA ILE A 75 -2.41 -6.75 -8.19
C ILE A 75 -3.79 -7.25 -7.76
N ARG A 76 -3.91 -7.67 -6.51
CA ARG A 76 -5.15 -8.14 -5.92
C ARG A 76 -5.59 -7.22 -4.79
N VAL A 77 -6.81 -6.71 -4.86
CA VAL A 77 -7.44 -5.99 -3.76
C VAL A 77 -8.33 -6.94 -2.97
N ILE A 78 -8.19 -6.93 -1.65
CA ILE A 78 -8.90 -7.85 -0.76
C ILE A 78 -9.64 -7.04 0.30
N ALA A 79 -10.97 -7.01 0.19
CA ALA A 79 -11.80 -6.19 1.08
C ALA A 79 -13.27 -6.63 1.04
N PRO A 80 -14.06 -6.32 2.10
CA PRO A 80 -15.50 -6.41 2.01
C PRO A 80 -16.05 -5.43 0.96
N LYS A 81 -17.21 -5.74 0.36
CA LYS A 81 -17.82 -4.91 -0.70
C LYS A 81 -18.02 -3.46 -0.29
N THR A 82 -18.33 -3.21 0.98
CA THR A 82 -18.53 -1.88 1.57
C THR A 82 -17.26 -1.03 1.64
N LEU A 83 -16.08 -1.63 1.46
CA LEU A 83 -14.77 -0.98 1.48
C LEU A 83 -14.09 -0.96 0.10
N LEU A 84 -14.84 -1.23 -0.97
CA LEU A 84 -14.35 -1.18 -2.34
C LEU A 84 -15.05 -0.05 -3.12
N PRO A 85 -14.31 0.71 -3.94
CA PRO A 85 -14.93 1.64 -4.87
C PRO A 85 -15.70 0.87 -5.95
N SER A 86 -16.77 1.49 -6.46
CA SER A 86 -17.46 0.98 -7.63
C SER A 86 -16.48 0.91 -8.80
N HIS A 87 -16.49 -0.20 -9.54
CA HIS A 87 -15.62 -0.44 -10.71
C HIS A 87 -14.12 -0.43 -10.36
N VAL A 88 -13.72 -0.88 -9.17
CA VAL A 88 -12.31 -0.94 -8.75
C VAL A 88 -11.42 -1.70 -9.75
N GLU A 89 -11.99 -2.67 -10.46
CA GLU A 89 -11.33 -3.45 -11.51
C GLU A 89 -10.78 -2.58 -12.64
N SER A 90 -11.38 -1.42 -12.91
CA SER A 90 -10.89 -0.47 -13.92
C SER A 90 -9.53 0.13 -13.57
N LEU A 91 -9.06 -0.06 -12.33
CA LEU A 91 -7.72 0.31 -11.89
C LEU A 91 -6.66 -0.76 -12.24
N GLY A 92 -7.03 -1.81 -12.97
CA GLY A 92 -6.11 -2.91 -13.34
C GLY A 92 -5.83 -3.87 -12.19
N VAL A 93 -6.85 -4.18 -11.38
CA VAL A 93 -6.71 -5.06 -10.21
C VAL A 93 -7.72 -6.20 -10.23
N ASN A 94 -7.35 -7.32 -9.62
CA ASN A 94 -8.26 -8.42 -9.33
C ASN A 94 -8.90 -8.23 -7.96
N VAL A 95 -10.21 -8.46 -7.85
CA VAL A 95 -10.94 -8.32 -6.57
C VAL A 95 -11.13 -9.67 -5.90
N SER A 96 -10.87 -9.73 -4.60
CA SER A 96 -11.30 -10.84 -3.75
C SER A 96 -12.03 -10.33 -2.52
N HIS A 97 -13.16 -10.97 -2.18
CA HIS A 97 -13.87 -10.74 -0.92
C HIS A 97 -13.54 -11.78 0.15
N ASN A 98 -12.67 -12.73 -0.17
CA ASN A 98 -12.24 -13.78 0.75
C ASN A 98 -10.72 -13.66 0.95
N LEU A 99 -10.31 -13.42 2.20
CA LEU A 99 -8.90 -13.23 2.53
C LEU A 99 -8.06 -14.47 2.19
N THR A 100 -8.50 -15.65 2.58
CA THR A 100 -7.78 -16.91 2.35
C THR A 100 -7.57 -17.18 0.86
N ALA A 101 -8.63 -17.10 0.04
CA ALA A 101 -8.51 -17.26 -1.40
C ALA A 101 -7.61 -16.18 -2.02
N GLY A 102 -7.73 -14.94 -1.52
CA GLY A 102 -6.95 -13.81 -2.00
C GLY A 102 -5.48 -13.84 -1.60
N LEU A 103 -5.08 -14.59 -0.56
CA LEU A 103 -3.68 -14.69 -0.14
C LEU A 103 -2.88 -15.75 -0.90
N LYS A 104 -3.54 -16.63 -1.65
CA LYS A 104 -2.86 -17.70 -2.38
C LYS A 104 -1.85 -17.12 -3.39
N ASP A 105 -0.62 -17.66 -3.34
CA ASP A 105 0.52 -17.34 -4.20
C ASP A 105 1.03 -15.89 -4.14
N ILE A 106 0.63 -15.11 -3.11
CA ILE A 106 1.04 -13.70 -2.97
C ILE A 106 2.50 -13.60 -2.51
N ASP A 107 3.25 -12.68 -3.13
CA ASP A 107 4.65 -12.35 -2.82
C ASP A 107 4.77 -11.15 -1.86
N VAL A 108 3.83 -10.22 -1.93
CA VAL A 108 3.82 -8.97 -1.16
C VAL A 108 2.41 -8.73 -0.63
N ILE A 109 2.28 -8.61 0.69
CA ILE A 109 1.03 -8.27 1.36
C ILE A 109 1.14 -6.86 1.91
N ILE A 110 0.26 -5.97 1.47
CA ILE A 110 0.14 -4.61 1.95
C ILE A 110 -1.16 -4.49 2.73
N MET A 111 -1.04 -4.44 4.06
CA MET A 111 -2.16 -4.19 4.95
C MET A 111 -2.43 -2.69 5.03
N LEU A 112 -3.71 -2.31 4.96
CA LEU A 112 -4.16 -0.94 5.13
C LEU A 112 -4.84 -0.76 6.47
N ARG A 113 -4.63 0.42 7.06
CA ARG A 113 -5.28 0.84 8.29
C ARG A 113 -6.79 0.94 8.09
N LEU A 114 -7.57 0.31 8.96
CA LEU A 114 -9.01 0.57 9.06
C LEU A 114 -9.26 1.82 9.92
N GLN A 115 -10.02 2.78 9.39
CA GLN A 115 -10.42 3.98 10.13
C GLN A 115 -11.65 3.70 10.99
N LYS A 116 -11.47 3.70 12.32
CA LYS A 116 -12.50 3.37 13.30
C LYS A 116 -13.70 4.31 13.24
N GLU A 117 -13.43 5.59 12.97
CA GLU A 117 -14.42 6.65 12.79
C GLU A 117 -15.40 6.37 11.64
N ARG A 118 -15.05 5.50 10.70
CA ARG A 118 -15.93 5.10 9.59
C ARG A 118 -16.82 3.92 9.92
N MET A 119 -16.50 3.16 10.97
CA MET A 119 -17.24 1.96 11.34
C MET A 119 -18.61 2.27 11.94
N SER A 120 -18.78 3.46 12.50
CA SER A 120 -20.06 3.93 13.06
C SER A 120 -21.01 4.51 12.01
N SER A 121 -20.52 4.90 10.83
CA SER A 121 -21.28 5.63 9.81
C SER A 121 -21.55 4.82 8.53
N ALA A 122 -20.68 3.90 8.19
CA ALA A 122 -20.89 2.91 7.14
C ALA A 122 -21.31 1.59 7.81
N LEU A 123 -22.21 0.83 7.18
CA LEU A 123 -22.68 -0.51 7.57
C LEU A 123 -21.54 -1.55 7.57
N LEU A 124 -20.48 -1.27 8.33
CA LEU A 124 -19.25 -2.03 8.43
C LEU A 124 -19.37 -3.03 9.58
N PRO A 125 -18.75 -4.21 9.44
CA PRO A 125 -18.62 -5.15 10.54
C PRO A 125 -17.87 -4.50 11.71
N SER A 126 -18.09 -4.97 12.93
CA SER A 126 -17.32 -4.56 14.10
C SER A 126 -15.82 -4.83 13.92
N GLU A 127 -14.95 -4.20 14.74
CA GLU A 127 -13.49 -4.41 14.66
C GLU A 127 -13.12 -5.89 14.79
N SER A 128 -13.80 -6.61 15.67
CA SER A 128 -13.61 -8.05 15.91
C SER A 128 -14.02 -8.89 14.70
N GLU A 129 -15.18 -8.59 14.10
CA GLU A 129 -15.65 -9.28 12.89
C GLU A 129 -14.74 -8.98 11.70
N TYR A 130 -14.30 -7.74 11.55
CA TYR A 130 -13.34 -7.36 10.53
C TYR A 130 -12.02 -8.10 10.72
N PHE A 131 -11.45 -8.14 11.93
CA PHE A 131 -10.21 -8.88 12.20
C PHE A 131 -10.36 -10.38 11.91
N LYS A 132 -11.48 -10.97 12.32
CA LYS A 132 -11.78 -12.38 12.03
C LYS A 132 -11.80 -12.67 10.53
N CYS A 133 -12.40 -11.81 9.72
CA CYS A 133 -12.54 -12.03 8.27
C CYS A 133 -11.31 -11.58 7.47
N PHE A 134 -10.81 -10.37 7.73
CA PHE A 134 -9.80 -9.68 6.91
C PHE A 134 -8.50 -9.34 7.67
N GLY A 135 -8.47 -9.49 8.99
CA GLY A 135 -7.25 -9.32 9.77
C GLY A 135 -6.20 -10.38 9.43
N LEU A 136 -4.95 -9.96 9.24
CA LEU A 136 -3.84 -10.83 8.92
C LEU A 136 -3.22 -11.43 10.20
N THR A 137 -3.41 -12.74 10.38
CA THR A 137 -2.82 -13.54 11.47
C THR A 137 -1.71 -14.44 10.94
N GLU A 138 -0.90 -15.04 11.83
CA GLU A 138 0.17 -15.97 11.43
C GLU A 138 -0.37 -17.14 10.58
N ASP A 139 -1.52 -17.70 10.94
CA ASP A 139 -2.12 -18.82 10.21
C ASP A 139 -2.60 -18.41 8.81
N LYS A 140 -3.12 -17.18 8.68
CA LYS A 140 -3.52 -16.65 7.38
C LYS A 140 -2.31 -16.30 6.51
N LEU A 141 -1.23 -15.80 7.12
CA LEU A 141 0.02 -15.49 6.43
C LEU A 141 0.64 -16.74 5.77
N LYS A 142 0.53 -17.92 6.39
CA LYS A 142 1.01 -19.19 5.83
C LYS A 142 0.35 -19.59 4.49
N ILE A 143 -0.75 -18.95 4.10
CA ILE A 143 -1.44 -19.18 2.83
C ILE A 143 -0.73 -18.47 1.67
N ALA A 144 -0.06 -17.36 1.97
CA ALA A 144 0.82 -16.69 1.02
C ALA A 144 2.11 -17.50 0.83
N LYS A 145 2.98 -17.04 -0.07
CA LYS A 145 4.26 -17.72 -0.29
C LYS A 145 5.10 -17.69 1.00
N PRO A 146 5.91 -18.73 1.27
CA PRO A 146 6.75 -18.78 2.46
C PRO A 146 7.73 -17.59 2.60
N ASP A 147 8.14 -17.01 1.47
CA ASP A 147 9.02 -15.85 1.40
C ASP A 147 8.26 -14.53 1.19
N ALA A 148 6.93 -14.51 1.33
CA ALA A 148 6.14 -13.30 1.17
C ALA A 148 6.57 -12.24 2.19
N ILE A 149 6.48 -10.96 1.82
CA ILE A 149 6.75 -9.85 2.74
C ILE A 149 5.46 -9.16 3.15
N VAL A 150 5.42 -8.69 4.41
CA VAL A 150 4.29 -7.96 4.98
C VAL A 150 4.67 -6.50 5.16
N MET A 151 3.84 -5.62 4.61
CA MET A 151 3.99 -4.18 4.59
C MET A 151 2.75 -3.50 5.18
N HIS A 152 2.94 -2.34 5.79
CA HIS A 152 1.86 -1.51 6.31
C HIS A 152 2.30 -0.03 6.38
N PRO A 153 1.55 0.93 5.81
CA PRO A 153 1.97 2.35 5.75
C PRO A 153 1.93 3.07 7.11
N GLY A 154 1.17 2.53 8.06
CA GLY A 154 1.04 3.04 9.42
C GLY A 154 0.07 4.24 9.52
N PRO A 155 -0.28 4.66 10.75
CA PRO A 155 -0.12 3.92 12.01
C PRO A 155 -0.93 2.62 12.01
N ILE A 156 -0.48 1.62 12.76
CA ILE A 156 -1.08 0.27 12.78
C ILE A 156 -2.10 0.16 13.91
N ASN A 157 -3.29 -0.36 13.62
CA ASN A 157 -4.22 -0.88 14.62
C ASN A 157 -4.01 -2.39 14.79
N ARG A 158 -3.22 -2.75 15.81
CA ARG A 158 -2.99 -4.16 16.17
C ARG A 158 -4.30 -4.79 16.67
N GLY A 159 -4.59 -6.00 16.20
CA GLY A 159 -5.83 -6.70 16.51
C GLY A 159 -7.05 -6.25 15.70
N VAL A 160 -6.87 -5.39 14.68
CA VAL A 160 -7.94 -4.98 13.74
C VAL A 160 -7.60 -5.39 12.32
N GLU A 161 -6.56 -4.81 11.71
CA GLU A 161 -6.08 -5.25 10.39
C GLU A 161 -4.97 -6.29 10.46
N ILE A 162 -4.17 -6.33 11.52
CA ILE A 162 -2.99 -7.19 11.61
C ILE A 162 -2.73 -7.64 13.05
N ASP A 163 -2.32 -8.89 13.21
CA ASP A 163 -1.85 -9.42 14.49
C ASP A 163 -0.47 -8.84 14.83
N SER A 164 -0.23 -8.56 16.11
CA SER A 164 1.07 -8.12 16.59
C SER A 164 2.21 -9.04 16.19
N LYS A 165 2.00 -10.35 16.25
CA LYS A 165 3.03 -11.34 15.89
C LYS A 165 3.39 -11.29 14.41
N VAL A 166 2.45 -10.92 13.55
CA VAL A 166 2.73 -10.72 12.12
C VAL A 166 3.42 -9.38 11.90
N ALA A 167 2.96 -8.31 12.57
CA ALA A 167 3.53 -6.98 12.43
C ALA A 167 5.02 -6.91 12.86
N ASP A 168 5.40 -7.70 13.86
CA ASP A 168 6.78 -7.80 14.36
C ASP A 168 7.47 -9.11 13.93
N GLY A 169 6.84 -9.88 13.04
CA GLY A 169 7.27 -11.21 12.62
C GLY A 169 8.39 -11.19 11.58
N PRO A 170 8.93 -12.36 11.23
CA PRO A 170 10.10 -12.48 10.34
C PRO A 170 9.83 -12.01 8.91
N GLN A 171 8.58 -12.09 8.43
CA GLN A 171 8.16 -11.62 7.11
C GLN A 171 7.82 -10.12 7.10
N SER A 172 7.80 -9.45 8.25
CA SER A 172 7.47 -8.02 8.35
C SER A 172 8.63 -7.16 7.90
N VAL A 173 8.32 -6.17 7.06
CA VAL A 173 9.28 -5.14 6.62
C VAL A 173 8.77 -3.73 6.91
N ILE A 174 7.82 -3.61 7.83
CA ILE A 174 7.18 -2.34 8.21
C ILE A 174 8.20 -1.31 8.70
N LEU A 175 9.10 -1.69 9.62
CA LEU A 175 10.13 -0.76 10.13
C LEU A 175 11.12 -0.37 9.03
N LYS A 176 11.38 -1.28 8.07
CA LYS A 176 12.21 -0.98 6.90
C LYS A 176 11.54 0.04 5.98
N GLN A 177 10.21 -0.01 5.80
CA GLN A 177 9.46 1.04 5.10
C GLN A 177 9.67 2.41 5.76
N VAL A 178 9.58 2.49 7.10
CA VAL A 178 9.78 3.76 7.82
C VAL A 178 11.17 4.34 7.54
N SER A 179 12.22 3.53 7.67
CA SER A 179 13.60 3.93 7.38
C SER A 179 13.79 4.34 5.92
N ASN A 180 13.26 3.56 4.98
CA ASN A 180 13.29 3.87 3.54
C ASN A 180 12.53 5.15 3.21
N GLY A 181 11.48 5.47 3.98
CA GLY A 181 10.73 6.70 3.85
C GLY A 181 11.57 7.96 4.10
N ILE A 182 12.59 7.89 4.96
CA ILE A 182 13.52 9.01 5.17
C ILE A 182 14.39 9.17 3.92
N ALA A 183 15.04 8.10 3.48
CA ALA A 183 15.94 8.12 2.33
C ALA A 183 15.25 8.59 1.04
N ILE A 184 14.04 8.08 0.77
CA ILE A 184 13.28 8.47 -0.42
C ILE A 184 12.86 9.94 -0.36
N ARG A 185 12.41 10.44 0.79
CA ARG A 185 12.04 11.86 0.93
C ARG A 185 13.26 12.78 0.79
N MET A 186 14.42 12.37 1.31
CA MET A 186 15.69 13.09 1.10
C MET A 186 16.06 13.15 -0.38
N ALA A 187 15.98 12.02 -1.10
CA ALA A 187 16.27 11.96 -2.53
C ALA A 187 15.31 12.83 -3.35
N ILE A 188 14.01 12.78 -3.04
CA ILE A 188 12.96 13.61 -3.63
C ILE A 188 13.29 15.10 -3.43
N MET A 189 13.59 15.54 -2.20
CA MET A 189 13.96 16.93 -1.93
C MET A 189 15.24 17.34 -2.66
N ALA A 190 16.27 16.49 -2.67
CA ALA A 190 17.51 16.77 -3.38
C ALA A 190 17.29 16.96 -4.89
N MET A 191 16.48 16.11 -5.52
CA MET A 191 16.09 16.25 -6.93
C MET A 191 15.27 17.53 -7.18
N ALA A 192 14.37 17.89 -6.25
CA ALA A 192 13.55 19.10 -6.36
C ALA A 192 14.37 20.40 -6.28
N MET A 193 15.49 20.36 -5.56
CA MET A 193 16.41 21.47 -5.35
C MET A 193 17.49 21.58 -6.42
N GLN A 194 17.71 20.53 -7.22
CA GLN A 194 18.59 20.61 -8.38
C GLN A 194 17.96 21.56 -9.40
N LYS A 195 18.69 22.62 -9.77
CA LYS A 195 18.31 23.50 -10.88
C LYS A 195 18.08 22.62 -12.11
N GLN A 196 16.91 22.72 -12.73
CA GLN A 196 16.77 22.31 -14.13
C GLN A 196 17.79 23.13 -14.91
N GLY A 197 18.89 22.51 -15.30
CA GLY A 197 19.88 23.15 -16.14
C GLY A 197 19.18 23.59 -17.41
N VAL A 198 19.19 24.90 -17.67
CA VAL A 198 19.01 25.42 -19.02
C VAL A 198 20.13 24.78 -19.83
N MET A 199 19.76 23.84 -20.69
CA MET A 199 20.62 23.36 -21.77
C MET A 199 20.17 24.04 -23.05
#